data_AF-A0A1V6H7V3-F1
#
_entry.id   AF-A0A1V6H7V3-F1
#
_cell.length_a   1.000
_cell.length_b   1.000
_cell.length_c   1.000
_cell.angle_alpha   90.00
_cell.angle_beta   90.00
_cell.angle_gamma   90.00
#
_symmetry.space_group_name_H-M   'P 1'
#
loop_
_entity.id
_entity.type
_entity.pdbx_description
1 polymer ?
#
loop_
_entity_poly.entity_id
_entity_poly.type
_entity_poly.pdbx_seq_one_letter_code
_entity_poly.pdbx_strand_id
1 'polypeptide(L)'
;MPVIAAINGHSFGNGAILACACDFRFMRSDRGFFCFPEVDIGIPFFPGMMAVMRKAIPGWQLNQITLTGRRVTGSELEASHVVEKASVGFDALMVDAIDFAKTFDKGRRIFKAIKQRRYKEVLDVFETLDPPAIAKLELRA
;
A
#
# COMPACT_ATOMS: atom_id res chain seq x y z
N MET A 1 -3.58 -11.99 -12.29
CA MET A 1 -3.83 -12.53 -10.94
C MET A 1 -3.84 -11.35 -9.98
N PRO A 2 -4.88 -11.21 -9.15
CA PRO A 2 -4.91 -10.20 -8.10
C PRO A 2 -3.82 -10.49 -7.06
N VAL A 3 -3.30 -9.44 -6.44
CA VAL A 3 -2.41 -9.53 -5.28
C VAL A 3 -3.13 -8.90 -4.10
N ILE A 4 -3.32 -9.69 -3.03
CA ILE A 4 -4.06 -9.28 -1.83
C ILE A 4 -3.06 -9.28 -0.67
N ALA A 5 -2.97 -8.17 0.06
CA ALA A 5 -2.20 -8.09 1.30
C ALA A 5 -3.08 -8.49 2.48
N ALA A 6 -2.68 -9.50 3.24
CA ALA A 6 -3.26 -9.83 4.54
C ALA A 6 -2.34 -9.32 5.65
N ILE A 7 -2.64 -8.14 6.19
CA ILE A 7 -1.81 -7.43 7.16
C ILE A 7 -2.15 -7.92 8.58
N ASN A 8 -1.36 -8.88 9.08
CA ASN A 8 -1.57 -9.54 10.37
C ASN A 8 -0.96 -8.80 11.58
N GLY A 9 -0.38 -7.61 11.37
CA GLY A 9 0.33 -6.85 12.40
C GLY A 9 0.77 -5.47 11.93
N HIS A 10 1.88 -4.96 12.46
CA HIS A 10 2.40 -3.64 12.08
C HIS A 10 2.92 -3.65 10.64
N SER A 11 2.55 -2.61 9.88
CA SER A 11 2.98 -2.38 8.51
C SER A 11 3.52 -0.96 8.43
N PHE A 12 4.84 -0.81 8.59
CA PHE A 12 5.52 0.48 8.69
C PHE A 12 6.46 0.74 7.53
N GLY A 13 6.55 2.00 7.10
CA GLY A 13 7.43 2.48 6.04
C GLY A 13 7.30 1.65 4.77
N ASN A 14 8.39 1.04 4.31
CA ASN A 14 8.37 0.14 3.13
C ASN A 14 7.37 -1.02 3.25
N GLY A 15 7.07 -1.52 4.44
CA GLY A 15 6.01 -2.52 4.62
C GLY A 15 4.62 -1.98 4.27
N ALA A 16 4.33 -0.74 4.69
CA ALA A 16 3.12 -0.02 4.30
C ALA A 16 3.09 0.30 2.80
N ILE A 17 4.21 0.75 2.22
CA ILE A 17 4.32 1.01 0.79
C ILE A 17 4.09 -0.28 -0.01
N LEU A 18 4.63 -1.41 0.42
CA LEU A 18 4.41 -2.71 -0.23
C LEU A 18 2.93 -3.12 -0.17
N ALA A 19 2.26 -2.92 0.96
CA ALA A 19 0.81 -3.14 1.06
C ALA A 19 0.03 -2.25 0.08
N CYS A 20 0.42 -0.99 -0.11
CA CYS A 20 -0.16 -0.09 -1.12
C CYS A 20 0.08 -0.57 -2.57
N ALA A 21 1.19 -1.27 -2.83
CA ALA A 21 1.47 -1.85 -4.14
C ALA A 21 0.50 -3.00 -4.50
N CYS A 22 -0.01 -3.73 -3.51
CA CYS A 22 -1.04 -4.76 -3.70
C CYS A 22 -2.34 -4.17 -4.30
N ASP A 23 -3.15 -5.02 -4.92
CA ASP A 23 -4.43 -4.60 -5.48
C ASP A 23 -5.43 -4.31 -4.37
N PHE A 24 -5.52 -5.22 -3.39
CA PHE A 24 -6.44 -5.15 -2.25
C PHE A 24 -5.68 -5.41 -0.95
N ARG A 25 -6.25 -4.94 0.16
CA ARG A 25 -5.64 -5.07 1.50
C ARG A 25 -6.72 -5.46 2.50
N PHE A 26 -6.38 -6.36 3.40
CA PHE A 26 -7.13 -6.68 4.61
C PHE A 26 -6.18 -6.49 5.79
N MET A 27 -6.70 -6.08 6.93
CA MET A 27 -5.88 -5.86 8.11
C MET A 27 -6.58 -6.35 9.36
N ARG A 28 -5.82 -6.61 10.42
CA ARG A 28 -6.40 -6.84 11.74
C ARG A 28 -6.88 -5.53 12.37
N SER A 29 -8.06 -5.57 12.99
CA SER A 29 -8.57 -4.46 13.80
C SER A 29 -8.03 -4.48 15.24
N ASP A 30 -7.68 -5.67 15.75
CA ASP A 30 -7.25 -5.90 17.13
C ASP A 30 -5.73 -5.79 17.35
N ARG A 31 -4.94 -5.83 16.26
CA ARG A 31 -3.48 -5.79 16.33
C ARG A 31 -2.88 -5.15 15.09
N GLY A 32 -1.86 -4.33 15.31
CA GLY A 32 -1.07 -3.73 14.24
C GLY A 32 -1.43 -2.26 14.01
N PHE A 33 -0.50 -1.56 13.40
CA PHE A 33 -0.64 -0.18 13.00
C PHE A 33 -0.11 -0.04 11.58
N PHE A 34 -0.69 0.88 10.84
CA PHE A 34 -0.21 1.31 9.53
C PHE A 34 0.38 2.70 9.67
N CYS A 35 1.62 2.89 9.24
CA CYS A 35 2.35 4.13 9.47
C CYS A 35 3.45 4.38 8.43
N PHE A 36 3.71 5.65 8.19
CA PHE A 36 4.82 6.18 7.41
C PHE A 36 5.74 7.01 8.32
N PRO A 37 6.72 6.37 9.01
CA PRO A 37 7.60 7.05 9.96
C PRO A 37 8.69 7.89 9.28
N GLU A 38 8.74 7.93 7.94
CA GLU A 38 9.75 8.59 7.12
C GLU A 38 10.00 10.06 7.51
N VAL A 39 8.95 10.79 7.89
CA VAL A 39 9.05 12.18 8.37
C VAL A 39 9.80 12.29 9.70
N ASP A 40 9.65 11.31 10.59
CA ASP A 40 10.29 11.28 11.90
C ASP A 40 11.76 10.84 11.82
N ILE A 41 12.08 9.98 10.84
CA ILE A 41 13.43 9.43 10.65
C ILE A 41 14.25 10.17 9.58
N GLY A 42 13.69 11.23 9.00
CA GLY A 42 14.40 12.10 8.05
C GLY A 42 14.67 11.47 6.68
N ILE A 43 13.87 10.48 6.27
CA ILE A 43 14.01 9.80 4.98
C ILE A 43 12.96 10.37 4.01
N PRO A 44 13.36 11.01 2.90
CA PRO A 44 12.39 11.49 1.92
C PRO A 44 11.80 10.33 1.10
N PHE A 45 10.53 10.43 0.75
CA PHE A 45 9.91 9.50 -0.19
C PHE A 45 10.39 9.73 -1.62
N PHE A 46 10.66 8.63 -2.32
CA PHE A 46 10.89 8.68 -3.76
C PHE A 46 9.59 8.93 -4.54
N PRO A 47 9.68 9.50 -5.75
CA PRO A 47 8.52 9.68 -6.64
C PRO A 47 7.68 8.41 -6.82
N GLY A 48 8.30 7.26 -7.05
CA GLY A 48 7.63 5.97 -7.23
C GLY A 48 6.88 5.50 -5.97
N MET A 49 7.49 5.68 -4.79
CA MET A 49 6.83 5.40 -3.51
C MET A 49 5.57 6.26 -3.35
N MET A 50 5.67 7.56 -3.63
CA MET A 50 4.53 8.49 -3.60
C MET A 50 3.43 8.10 -4.60
N ALA A 51 3.80 7.68 -5.80
CA ALA A 51 2.84 7.24 -6.81
C ALA A 51 2.07 5.98 -6.36
N VAL A 52 2.75 5.01 -5.76
CA VAL A 52 2.12 3.81 -5.18
C VAL A 52 1.19 4.14 -4.01
N MET A 53 1.60 5.04 -3.12
CA MET A 53 0.76 5.43 -1.98
C MET A 53 -0.50 6.18 -2.44
N ARG A 54 -0.39 7.10 -3.41
CA ARG A 54 -1.54 7.84 -3.98
C ARG A 54 -2.57 6.95 -4.65
N LYS A 55 -2.14 5.84 -5.25
CA LYS A 55 -3.04 4.82 -5.81
C LYS A 55 -3.90 4.16 -4.73
N ALA A 56 -3.35 3.94 -3.53
CA ALA A 56 -3.97 3.12 -2.50
C ALA A 56 -4.69 3.90 -1.40
N ILE A 57 -4.28 5.15 -1.14
CA ILE A 57 -4.77 5.95 -0.01
C ILE A 57 -5.41 7.24 -0.52
N PRO A 58 -6.62 7.60 -0.05
CA PRO A 58 -7.24 8.89 -0.35
C PRO A 58 -6.32 10.07 -0.01
N GLY A 59 -6.24 11.08 -0.87
CA GLY A 59 -5.26 12.16 -0.74
C GLY A 59 -5.28 12.88 0.62
N TRP A 60 -6.46 13.09 1.22
CA TRP A 60 -6.58 13.71 2.53
C TRP A 60 -5.93 12.88 3.65
N GLN A 61 -6.11 11.56 3.61
CA GLN A 61 -5.57 10.66 4.62
C GLN A 61 -4.09 10.45 4.37
N LEU A 62 -3.67 10.35 3.10
CA LEU A 62 -2.28 10.24 2.74
C LEU A 62 -1.48 11.43 3.27
N ASN A 63 -1.97 12.66 3.06
CA ASN A 63 -1.34 13.87 3.60
C ASN A 63 -1.20 13.81 5.12
N GLN A 64 -2.24 13.37 5.83
CA GLN A 64 -2.15 13.24 7.29
C GLN A 64 -1.09 12.22 7.69
N ILE A 65 -1.12 11.00 7.14
CA ILE A 65 -0.21 9.94 7.59
C ILE A 65 1.24 10.27 7.24
N THR A 66 1.53 10.79 6.04
CA THR A 66 2.92 11.04 5.60
C THR A 66 3.53 12.29 6.23
N LEU A 67 2.75 13.33 6.51
CA LEU A 67 3.27 14.57 7.08
C LEU A 67 3.31 14.56 8.61
N THR A 68 2.52 13.71 9.27
CA THR A 68 2.48 13.63 10.74
C THR A 68 3.19 12.41 11.32
N GLY A 69 3.50 11.40 10.50
CA GLY A 69 4.03 10.12 11.00
C GLY A 69 3.04 9.38 11.91
N ARG A 70 1.74 9.75 11.91
CA ARG A 70 0.77 9.15 12.83
C ARG A 70 0.51 7.69 12.50
N ARG A 71 0.28 6.91 13.54
CA ARG A 71 -0.15 5.51 13.45
C ARG A 71 -1.65 5.46 13.18
N VAL A 72 -2.06 4.62 12.24
CA VAL A 72 -3.46 4.39 11.87
C VAL A 72 -3.83 2.94 12.15
N THR A 73 -5.02 2.73 12.71
CA THR A 73 -5.56 1.40 13.02
C THR A 73 -6.22 0.75 11.80
N GLY A 74 -6.41 -0.57 11.84
CA GLY A 74 -7.15 -1.29 10.78
C GLY A 74 -8.56 -0.72 10.57
N SER A 75 -9.28 -0.40 11.65
CA SER A 75 -10.63 0.15 11.59
C SER A 75 -10.70 1.54 10.94
N GLU A 76 -9.72 2.40 11.19
CA GLU A 76 -9.62 3.70 10.51
C GLU A 76 -9.34 3.54 9.01
N LEU A 77 -8.54 2.55 8.62
CA LEU A 77 -8.26 2.25 7.22
C LEU A 77 -9.46 1.63 6.51
N GLU A 78 -10.31 0.88 7.22
CA GLU A 78 -11.56 0.34 6.68
C GLU A 78 -12.55 1.49 6.42
N ALA A 79 -12.68 2.43 7.35
CA ALA A 79 -13.54 3.60 7.20
C ALA A 79 -13.17 4.49 6.00
N SER A 80 -11.91 4.47 5.57
CA SER A 80 -11.42 5.20 4.39
C SER A 80 -11.24 4.34 3.14
N HIS A 81 -11.66 3.06 3.18
CA HIS A 81 -11.50 2.08 2.10
C HIS A 81 -10.05 1.85 1.65
N VAL A 82 -9.07 2.13 2.52
CA VAL A 82 -7.69 1.73 2.27
C VAL A 82 -7.54 0.22 2.44
N VAL A 83 -8.24 -0.37 3.41
CA VAL A 83 -8.43 -1.82 3.51
C VAL A 83 -9.88 -2.17 3.22
N GLU A 84 -10.11 -3.35 2.64
CA GLU A 84 -11.44 -3.86 2.32
C GLU A 84 -12.23 -4.24 3.58
N LYS A 85 -11.53 -4.73 4.62
CA LYS A 85 -12.11 -5.11 5.90
C LYS A 85 -11.04 -5.16 7.01
N ALA A 86 -11.43 -4.76 8.23
CA ALA A 86 -10.60 -4.90 9.42
C ALA A 86 -11.09 -6.06 10.32
N SER A 87 -10.48 -7.24 10.17
CA SER A 87 -10.91 -8.48 10.84
C SER A 87 -10.36 -8.59 12.26
N VAL A 88 -11.13 -9.20 13.17
CA VAL A 88 -10.68 -9.45 14.55
C VAL A 88 -9.91 -10.79 14.60
N GLY A 89 -8.60 -10.74 14.85
CA GLY A 89 -7.75 -11.93 14.94
C GLY A 89 -7.19 -12.41 13.59
N PHE A 90 -6.19 -13.30 13.66
CA PHE A 90 -5.46 -13.78 12.48
C PHE A 90 -6.30 -14.72 11.61
N ASP A 91 -7.03 -15.66 12.22
CA ASP A 91 -7.80 -16.65 11.45
C ASP A 91 -8.92 -15.98 10.65
N ALA A 92 -9.63 -15.03 11.26
CA ALA A 92 -10.66 -14.24 10.59
C ALA A 92 -10.09 -13.43 9.42
N LEU A 93 -8.92 -12.79 9.62
CA LEU A 93 -8.20 -12.08 8.54
C LEU A 93 -7.92 -13.01 7.35
N MET A 94 -7.41 -14.21 7.62
CA MET A 94 -7.06 -15.17 6.56
C MET A 94 -8.31 -15.70 5.84
N VAL A 95 -9.38 -16.00 6.57
CA VAL A 95 -10.67 -16.40 6.00
C VAL A 95 -11.20 -15.30 5.09
N ASP A 96 -11.30 -14.06 5.57
CA ASP A 96 -11.81 -12.93 4.79
C ASP A 96 -10.98 -12.69 3.52
N ALA A 97 -9.65 -12.66 3.63
CA ALA A 97 -8.76 -12.42 2.49
C ALA A 97 -8.82 -13.56 1.45
N ILE A 98 -8.87 -14.82 1.89
CA ILE A 98 -8.93 -15.98 1.00
C ILE A 98 -10.31 -16.08 0.35
N ASP A 99 -11.39 -15.86 1.09
CA ASP A 99 -12.74 -15.92 0.52
C ASP A 99 -12.95 -14.80 -0.49
N PHE A 100 -12.42 -13.60 -0.22
CA PHE A 100 -12.36 -12.54 -1.22
C PHE A 100 -11.53 -12.97 -2.44
N ALA A 101 -10.36 -13.60 -2.25
CA ALA A 101 -9.53 -14.10 -3.34
C ALA A 101 -10.25 -15.14 -4.23
N LYS A 102 -11.06 -16.02 -3.64
CA LYS A 102 -11.85 -17.03 -4.37
C LYS A 102 -12.88 -16.41 -5.31
N THR A 103 -13.32 -15.18 -5.06
CA THR A 103 -14.25 -14.48 -5.97
C THR A 103 -13.62 -14.08 -7.31
N PHE A 104 -12.29 -14.14 -7.43
CA PHE A 104 -11.57 -13.76 -8.65
C PHE A 104 -11.46 -14.88 -9.66
N ASP A 105 -12.60 -15.26 -10.25
CA ASP A 105 -12.63 -16.04 -11.48
C ASP A 105 -12.65 -15.11 -12.70
N LYS A 106 -11.48 -14.56 -13.05
CA LYS A 106 -11.33 -13.57 -14.14
C LYS A 106 -10.28 -14.02 -15.15
N GLY A 107 -10.55 -13.75 -16.43
CA GLY A 107 -9.62 -14.02 -17.53
C GLY A 107 -8.27 -13.35 -17.32
N ARG A 108 -7.22 -14.15 -17.08
CA ARG A 108 -5.87 -13.67 -16.68
C ARG A 108 -5.30 -12.62 -17.62
N ARG A 109 -5.50 -12.78 -18.94
CA ARG A 109 -5.01 -11.87 -19.99
C ARG A 109 -5.63 -10.47 -19.88
N ILE A 110 -6.94 -10.41 -19.72
CA ILE A 110 -7.67 -9.14 -19.61
C ILE A 110 -7.34 -8.45 -18.29
N PHE A 111 -7.29 -9.21 -17.20
CA PHE A 111 -6.90 -8.69 -15.89
C PHE A 111 -5.51 -8.04 -15.91
N LYS A 112 -4.52 -8.70 -16.56
CA LYS A 112 -3.18 -8.14 -16.75
C LYS A 112 -3.22 -6.83 -17.54
N ALA A 113 -3.93 -6.81 -18.67
CA ALA A 113 -4.02 -5.63 -19.51
C ALA A 113 -4.66 -4.43 -18.77
N ILE A 114 -5.72 -4.68 -17.98
CA ILE A 114 -6.36 -3.65 -17.15
C ILE A 114 -5.36 -3.11 -16.12
N LYS A 115 -4.65 -3.96 -15.39
CA LYS A 115 -3.64 -3.51 -14.41
C LYS A 115 -2.52 -2.69 -15.05
N GLN A 116 -2.00 -3.15 -16.19
CA GLN A 116 -0.94 -2.43 -16.91
C GLN A 116 -1.39 -1.03 -17.33
N ARG A 117 -2.63 -0.89 -17.81
CA ARG A 117 -3.19 0.42 -18.18
C ARG A 117 -3.48 1.29 -16.97
N ARG A 118 -4.12 0.72 -15.95
CA ARG A 118 -4.49 1.42 -14.71
C ARG A 118 -3.28 1.97 -13.96
N TYR A 119 -2.17 1.23 -13.95
CA TYR A 119 -0.96 1.60 -13.23
C TYR A 119 0.16 2.12 -14.13
N LYS A 120 -0.15 2.45 -15.38
CA LYS A 120 0.84 2.94 -16.34
C LYS A 120 1.62 4.13 -15.78
N GLU A 121 0.92 5.14 -15.25
CA GLU A 121 1.57 6.34 -14.69
C GLU A 121 2.51 6.00 -13.53
N VAL A 122 2.10 5.07 -12.66
CA VAL A 122 2.94 4.62 -11.55
C VAL A 122 4.20 3.92 -12.06
N LEU A 123 4.06 3.06 -13.08
CA LEU A 123 5.20 2.37 -13.71
C LEU A 123 6.14 3.35 -14.42
N ASP A 124 5.59 4.31 -15.16
CA ASP A 124 6.36 5.34 -15.85
C ASP A 124 7.18 6.16 -14.84
N VAL A 125 6.63 6.49 -13.67
CA VAL A 125 7.35 7.18 -12.60
C VAL A 125 8.53 6.34 -12.08
N PHE A 126 8.33 5.04 -11.83
CA PHE A 126 9.43 4.16 -11.42
C PHE A 126 10.55 4.06 -12.47
N GLU A 127 10.20 4.07 -13.75
CA GLU A 127 11.17 3.93 -14.83
C GLU A 127 11.93 5.24 -15.12
N THR A 128 11.30 6.40 -14.90
CA THR A 128 11.83 7.70 -15.37
C THR A 128 12.28 8.63 -14.27
N LEU A 129 11.60 8.65 -13.12
CA LEU A 129 11.85 9.63 -12.05
C LEU A 129 12.68 9.06 -10.90
N ASP A 130 12.54 7.76 -10.61
CA ASP A 130 13.27 7.12 -9.53
C ASP A 130 14.77 6.94 -9.83
N PRO A 131 15.21 6.47 -11.02
CA PRO A 131 16.64 6.30 -11.31
C PRO A 131 17.48 7.56 -11.11
N PRO A 132 17.10 8.76 -11.63
CA PRO A 132 17.87 9.96 -11.37
C PRO A 132 17.77 10.45 -9.91
N ALA A 133 16.69 10.14 -9.18
CA ALA A 133 16.57 10.47 -7.76
C ALA A 133 17.49 9.61 -6.89
N ILE A 134 17.61 8.31 -7.21
CA ILE A 134 18.51 7.37 -6.53
C ILE A 134 19.98 7.75 -6.80
N ALA A 135 20.34 8.03 -8.05
CA ALA A 135 21.71 8.43 -8.40
C ALA A 135 22.18 9.70 -7.66
N LYS A 136 21.27 10.64 -7.35
CA LYS A 136 21.59 11.84 -6.55
C LYS A 136 21.90 11.55 -5.08
N LEU A 137 21.47 10.40 -4.55
CA LEU A 137 21.75 9.97 -3.18
C LEU A 137 23.11 9.28 -3.08
N GLU A 138 23.53 8.54 -4.11
CA GLU A 138 24.82 7.84 -4.14
C GLU A 138 26.03 8.79 -4.22
N LEU A 139 25.85 10.04 -4.67
CA LEU A 139 26.89 11.09 -4.66
C LEU A 139 27.16 11.70 -3.27
N ARG A 140 26.55 11.17 -2.20
CA ARG A 140 26.72 11.64 -0.81
C ARG A 140 27.37 10.59 0.11
N ALA A 141 27.87 9.48 -0.43
CA ALA A 141 28.65 8.47 0.29
C ALA A 141 30.15 8.69 0.09
#